data_AF-A0A838T4D6-F1
#
_entry.id   AF-A0A838T4D6-F1
#
_cell.length_a   1.000
_cell.length_b   1.000
_cell.length_c   1.000
_cell.angle_alpha   90.00
_cell.angle_beta   90.00
_cell.angle_gamma   90.00
#
_symmetry.space_group_name_H-M   'P 1'
#
loop_
_entity.id
_entity.type
_entity.pdbx_description
1 polymer ?
#
loop_
_entity_poly.entity_id
_entity_poly.type
_entity_poly.pdbx_seq_one_letter_code
_entity_poly.pdbx_strand_id
1 'polypeptide(L)' 'RCDDCVTYHLTRCAEEKVTRAEMFESLSIGLVVGGSIVIPHLRRAVERWSELERLSQS' A
#
# COMPACT_ATOMS: atom_id res chain seq x y z
N ARG A 1 0.59 -6.24 -9.92
CA ARG A 1 0.34 -5.17 -10.92
C ARG A 1 -1.14 -5.15 -11.29
N CYS A 2 -1.99 -4.84 -10.32
CA CYS A 2 -3.45 -4.68 -10.46
C CYS A 2 -3.81 -3.62 -9.43
N ASP A 3 -4.11 -2.40 -9.85
CA ASP A 3 -4.28 -1.28 -8.92
C ASP A 3 -5.53 -1.46 -8.04
N ASP A 4 -6.59 -2.04 -8.60
CA ASP A 4 -7.82 -2.37 -7.87
C ASP A 4 -7.54 -3.40 -6.77
N CYS A 5 -6.80 -4.46 -7.10
CA CYS A 5 -6.40 -5.50 -6.16
C CYS A 5 -5.53 -4.91 -5.03
N VAL A 6 -4.57 -4.05 -5.36
CA VAL A 6 -3.71 -3.37 -4.37
C VAL A 6 -4.56 -2.48 -3.46
N THR A 7 -5.47 -1.69 -4.02
CA THR A 7 -6.37 -0.81 -3.26
C THR A 7 -7.28 -1.60 -2.31
N TYR A 8 -7.82 -2.72 -2.78
CA TYR A 8 -8.62 -3.62 -1.96
C TYR A 8 -7.82 -4.13 -0.75
N HIS A 9 -6.59 -4.64 -0.97
CA HIS A 9 -5.75 -5.15 0.11
C HIS A 9 -5.28 -4.04 1.06
N LEU A 10 -4.95 -2.84 0.56
CA LEU A 10 -4.62 -1.70 1.43
C LEU A 10 -5.76 -1.34 2.37
N THR A 11 -7.00 -1.33 1.87
CA THR A 11 -8.19 -1.03 2.68
C THR A 11 -8.37 -2.08 3.78
N ARG A 12 -8.23 -3.37 3.44
CA ARG A 12 -8.26 -4.48 4.40
C ARG A 12 -7.16 -4.39 5.45
N CYS A 13 -5.92 -4.08 5.05
CA CYS A 13 -4.80 -3.90 5.97
C CYS A 13 -5.04 -2.73 6.95
N ALA A 14 -5.66 -1.63 6.50
CA ALA A 14 -6.03 -0.53 7.37
C ALA A 14 -7.11 -0.92 8.39
N GLU A 15 -8.12 -1.70 7.99
CA GLU A 15 -9.14 -2.26 8.89
C GLU A 15 -8.53 -3.19 9.95
N GLU A 16 -7.49 -3.92 9.58
CA GLU A 16 -6.71 -4.80 10.46
C GLU A 16 -5.64 -4.06 11.27
N LYS A 17 -5.59 -2.73 11.17
CA LYS A 17 -4.68 -1.84 11.91
C LYS A 17 -3.19 -2.12 11.66
N VAL A 18 -2.85 -2.56 10.44
CA VAL A 18 -1.46 -2.69 9.99
C VAL A 18 -0.78 -1.33 10.13
N THR A 19 0.42 -1.33 10.70
CA THR A 19 1.19 -0.10 10.90
C THR A 19 1.79 0.39 9.59
N ARG A 20 2.08 1.69 9.53
CA ARG A 20 2.80 2.28 8.39
C ARG A 20 4.13 1.60 8.12
N ALA A 21 4.85 1.20 9.18
CA ALA A 21 6.15 0.53 9.05
C ALA A 21 6.01 -0.83 8.35
N GLU A 22 5.09 -1.68 8.82
CA GLU A 22 4.81 -3.00 8.22
C GLU A 22 4.33 -2.87 6.77
N MET A 23 3.51 -1.83 6.50
CA MET A 23 3.03 -1.59 5.15
C MET A 23 4.18 -1.22 4.21
N PHE A 24 5.04 -0.30 4.61
CA PHE A 24 6.17 0.13 3.79
C PHE A 24 7.23 -0.97 3.62
N GLU A 25 7.41 -1.84 4.60
CA GLU A 25 8.25 -3.04 4.46
C GLU A 25 7.70 -3.98 3.39
N SER A 26 6.39 -4.25 3.41
CA SER A 26 5.72 -5.08 2.41
C SER A 26 5.83 -4.50 1.00
N LEU A 27 5.63 -3.18 0.86
CA LEU A 27 5.80 -2.47 -0.41
C LEU A 27 7.25 -2.52 -0.92
N SER A 28 8.23 -2.47 -0.01
CA SER A 28 9.66 -2.57 -0.35
C SER A 28 10.02 -3.97 -0.86
N ILE A 29 9.47 -5.03 -0.26
CA ILE A 29 9.59 -6.40 -0.80
C ILE A 29 8.98 -6.45 -2.22
N GLY A 30 7.81 -5.85 -2.40
CA GLY A 30 7.16 -5.74 -3.71
C GLY A 30 8.02 -5.05 -4.78
N LEU A 31 8.78 -4.01 -4.40
CA LEU A 31 9.73 -3.33 -5.29
C LEU A 31 10.92 -4.21 -5.66
N VAL A 32 11.54 -4.88 -4.68
CA VAL A 32 12.72 -5.72 -4.91
C VAL A 32 12.38 -6.91 -5.81
N VAL A 33 11.26 -7.57 -5.56
CA VAL A 33 10.82 -8.75 -6.35
C VAL A 33 10.25 -8.32 -7.70
N GLY A 34 9.45 -7.25 -7.72
CA GLY A 34 8.76 -6.78 -8.92
C GLY A 34 9.63 -5.96 -9.87
N GLY A 35 10.75 -5.42 -9.41
CA GLY A 35 11.63 -4.53 -10.16
C GLY A 35 11.03 -3.14 -10.42
N SER A 36 11.75 -2.31 -11.17
CA SER A 36 11.35 -0.91 -11.44
C SER A 36 9.99 -0.76 -12.12
N ILE A 37 9.53 -1.79 -12.84
CA ILE A 37 8.22 -1.80 -13.50
C ILE A 37 7.04 -1.66 -12.52
N VAL A 38 7.21 -1.95 -11.22
CA VAL A 38 6.14 -1.77 -10.23
C VAL A 38 6.10 -0.36 -9.61
N ILE A 39 7.08 0.50 -9.89
CA ILE A 39 7.17 1.86 -9.30
C ILE A 39 5.88 2.68 -9.50
N PRO A 40 5.24 2.73 -10.69
CA PRO A 40 4.00 3.49 -10.86
C PRO A 40 2.86 2.99 -9.97
N HIS A 41 2.77 1.68 -9.74
CA HIS A 41 1.77 1.06 -8.87
C HIS A 41 2.06 1.34 -7.40
N LEU A 42 3.33 1.29 -6.99
CA LEU A 42 3.76 1.57 -5.62
C LEU A 42 3.50 3.04 -5.23
N ARG A 43 3.71 3.98 -6.15
CA ARG A 43 3.37 5.39 -5.90
C ARG A 43 1.89 5.58 -5.59
N ARG A 44 1.01 5.00 -6.42
CA ARG A 44 -0.44 5.01 -6.17
C ARG A 44 -0.81 4.29 -4.88
N ALA A 45 -0.15 3.18 -4.57
CA ALA A 45 -0.36 2.45 -3.31
C ALA A 45 -0.03 3.30 -2.08
N VAL A 46 1.08 4.05 -2.10
CA VAL A 46 1.50 4.94 -1.01
C VAL A 46 0.54 6.13 -0.85
N GLU A 47 0.09 6.72 -1.96
CA GLU A 47 -0.91 7.79 -1.97
C GLU A 47 -2.22 7.29 -1.33
N ARG A 48 -2.70 6.13 -1.78
CA ARG A 48 -3.91 5.49 -1.26
C ARG A 48 -3.81 5.10 0.21
N TRP A 49 -2.66 4.57 0.65
CA TRP A 49 -2.41 4.26 2.05
C TRP A 49 -2.48 5.52 2.92
N SER A 50 -1.88 6.62 2.46
CA SER A 50 -1.90 7.89 3.20
C SER A 50 -3.32 8.48 3.32
N GLU A 51 -4.19 8.24 2.33
CA GLU A 51 -5.62 8.56 2.43
C GLU A 51 -6.33 7.71 3.49
N LEU A 52 -6.10 6.39 3.49
CA LEU A 52 -6.68 5.48 4.48
C LEU A 52 -6.26 5.87 5.90
N GLU A 53 -4.99 6.18 6.12
CA GLU A 53 -4.49 6.65 7.41
C GLU A 53 -5.23 7.92 7.89
N ARG A 54 -5.56 8.85 6.99
CA ARG A 54 -6.34 10.05 7.33
C ARG A 54 -7.79 9.72 7.68
N LEU A 55 -8.41 8.77 6.98
CA LEU A 55 -9.80 8.36 7.22
C LEU A 55 -9.94 7.58 8.53
N SER A 56 -8.95 6.75 8.88
CA SER A 56 -8.95 5.96 10.13
C SER A 56 -8.66 6.79 11.39
N GLN A 57 -8.23 8.04 11.25
CA GLN A 57 -7.99 8.97 12.37
C GLN A 57 -9.15 9.96 12.59
N SER A 58 -10.28 9.78 11.89
CA SER A 58 -11.50 10.59 12.03
C SER A 58 -12.59 9.89 12.85
#